data_AF-A0A2V9SR31-F1
#
_entry.id   AF-A0A2V9SR31-F1
#
_cell.length_a   1.000
_cell.length_b   1.000
_cell.length_c   1.000
_cell.angle_alpha   90.00
_cell.angle_beta   90.00
_cell.angle_gamma   90.00
#
_symmetry.space_group_name_H-M   'P 1'
#
loop_
_entity.id
_entity.type
_entity.pdbx_description
1 polymer ?
#
loop_
_entity_poly.entity_id
_entity_poly.type
_entity_poly.pdbx_seq_one_letter_code
_entity_poly.pdbx_strand_id
1 'polypeptide(L)'
;LGFTHYCGQRNSNGAFIVWAKKRMAAKLKAIKAELQRRKHHRTTEVGAWLRKVVLGYFQYHAVPGNSTQLRIFSRRVCWLWRTVLVRRSQRAQVGWDRLYPLLSRWIPRPRVLHPYPMARFAVMHPW
;
A
#
# COMPACT_ATOMS: atom_id res chain seq x y z
N LEU A 1 16.72 22.15 -8.66
CA LEU A 1 16.14 22.15 -7.31
C LEU A 1 14.94 23.10 -7.31
N GLY A 2 13.78 22.65 -6.82
CA GLY A 2 12.59 23.51 -6.76
C GLY A 2 11.30 22.70 -6.76
N PHE A 3 11.10 21.84 -5.76
CA PHE A 3 9.75 21.35 -5.49
C PHE A 3 9.04 22.40 -4.66
N THR A 4 8.36 23.30 -5.36
CA THR A 4 7.41 24.24 -4.76
C THR A 4 6.34 23.42 -4.04
N HIS A 5 6.45 23.32 -2.72
CA HIS A 5 5.48 22.61 -1.89
C HIS A 5 4.25 23.51 -1.70
N TYR A 6 3.40 23.58 -2.72
CA TYR A 6 2.13 24.29 -2.62
C TYR A 6 1.11 23.48 -1.79
N CYS A 7 0.60 24.17 -0.78
CA CYS A 7 -0.69 24.00 -0.13
C CYS A 7 -0.85 22.86 0.88
N GLY A 8 -0.59 23.21 2.15
CA GLY A 8 -1.49 22.79 3.21
C GLY A 8 -2.78 23.61 3.12
N GLN A 9 -3.85 23.01 2.60
CA GLN A 9 -5.22 23.48 2.89
C GLN A 9 -6.14 22.28 3.09
N ARG A 10 -6.59 22.14 4.34
CA ARG A 10 -7.77 21.36 4.70
C ARG A 10 -8.97 22.23 4.36
N ASN A 11 -9.84 21.80 3.46
CA ASN A 11 -11.18 22.38 3.32
C ASN A 11 -12.20 21.29 2.96
N SER A 12 -13.15 21.12 3.89
CA SER A 12 -14.50 20.53 3.86
C SER A 12 -15.01 19.56 2.76
N ASN A 13 -14.54 19.47 1.50
CA ASN A 13 -15.35 18.89 0.41
C ASN A 13 -14.69 17.81 -0.51
N GLY A 14 -13.76 16.98 -0.01
CA GLY A 14 -13.43 15.71 -0.69
C GLY A 14 -12.29 15.70 -1.73
N ALA A 15 -11.64 16.83 -2.01
CA ALA A 15 -10.47 16.88 -2.89
C ALA A 15 -9.30 15.98 -2.39
N PHE A 16 -9.00 15.99 -1.09
CA PHE A 16 -7.96 15.13 -0.50
C PHE A 16 -8.27 13.63 -0.67
N ILE A 17 -9.55 13.25 -0.59
CA ILE A 17 -9.99 11.87 -0.81
C ILE A 17 -9.75 11.46 -2.26
N VAL A 18 -10.04 12.34 -3.23
CA VAL A 18 -9.77 12.10 -4.66
C VAL A 18 -8.27 11.95 -4.92
N TRP A 19 -7.44 12.82 -4.35
CA TRP A 19 -5.98 12.75 -4.46
C TRP A 19 -5.42 11.45 -3.85
N ALA A 20 -5.86 11.08 -2.65
CA ALA A 20 -5.45 9.84 -2.00
C ALA A 20 -5.87 8.60 -2.81
N LYS A 21 -7.09 8.59 -3.37
CA LYS A 21 -7.57 7.55 -4.29
C LYS A 21 -6.69 7.45 -5.55
N LYS A 22 -6.36 8.57 -6.20
CA LYS A 22 -5.49 8.61 -7.38
C LYS A 22 -4.09 8.07 -7.07
N ARG A 23 -3.48 8.51 -5.95
CA ARG A 23 -2.16 8.02 -5.50
C ARG A 23 -2.17 6.52 -5.20
N MET A 24 -3.22 6.03 -4.54
CA MET A 24 -3.37 4.59 -4.28
C MET A 24 -3.49 3.80 -5.58
N ALA A 25 -4.32 4.25 -6.53
CA ALA A 25 -4.50 3.60 -7.82
C ALA A 25 -3.18 3.52 -8.60
N ALA A 26 -2.42 4.62 -8.64
CA ALA A 26 -1.10 4.65 -9.27
C ALA A 26 -0.13 3.66 -8.61
N LYS A 27 -0.08 3.61 -7.27
CA LYS A 27 0.77 2.66 -6.55
C LYS A 27 0.37 1.21 -6.83
N LEU A 28 -0.92 0.90 -6.84
CA LEU A 28 -1.42 -0.45 -7.16
C LEU A 28 -1.11 -0.84 -8.62
N LYS A 29 -1.17 0.10 -9.57
CA LYS A 29 -0.77 -0.15 -10.97
C LYS A 29 0.71 -0.51 -11.05
N ALA A 30 1.57 0.22 -10.34
CA ALA A 30 3.01 -0.08 -10.26
C ALA A 30 3.27 -1.46 -9.62
N ILE A 31 2.61 -1.78 -8.51
CA ILE A 31 2.71 -3.09 -7.85
C ILE A 31 2.25 -4.21 -8.81
N LYS A 32 1.14 -4.02 -9.53
CA LYS A 32 0.64 -4.98 -10.51
C LYS A 32 1.68 -5.23 -11.61
N ALA A 33 2.27 -4.18 -12.19
CA ALA A 33 3.28 -4.31 -13.23
C ALA A 33 4.51 -5.09 -12.73
N GLU A 34 4.99 -4.77 -11.53
CA GLU A 34 6.15 -5.44 -10.95
C GLU A 34 5.85 -6.90 -10.56
N LEU A 35 4.62 -7.18 -10.08
CA LEU A 35 4.17 -8.56 -9.85
C LEU A 35 4.10 -9.38 -11.14
N GLN A 36 3.73 -8.78 -12.28
CA GLN A 36 3.77 -9.47 -13.58
C GLN A 36 5.20 -9.81 -13.99
N ARG A 37 6.15 -8.89 -13.80
CA ARG A 37 7.57 -9.14 -14.06
C ARG A 37 8.13 -10.26 -13.18
N ARG A 38 7.76 -10.25 -11.90
CA ARG A 38 8.21 -11.23 -10.90
C ARG A 38 7.41 -12.55 -10.90
N LYS A 39 6.56 -12.81 -11.91
CA LYS A 39 5.64 -13.96 -11.92
C LYS A 39 6.34 -15.32 -11.77
N HIS A 40 7.58 -15.43 -12.24
CA HIS A 40 8.38 -16.67 -12.18
C HIS A 40 9.29 -16.77 -10.94
N HIS A 41 9.44 -15.70 -10.17
CA HIS A 41 10.32 -15.68 -8.99
C HIS A 41 9.78 -16.58 -7.87
N ARG A 42 10.61 -16.91 -6.88
CA ARG A 42 10.14 -17.72 -5.74
C ARG A 42 9.12 -16.93 -4.93
N THR A 43 8.10 -17.61 -4.42
CA THR A 43 7.02 -16.98 -3.65
C THR A 43 7.55 -16.22 -2.43
N THR A 44 8.61 -16.73 -1.80
CA THR A 44 9.29 -16.10 -0.66
C THR A 44 9.92 -14.75 -1.01
N GLU A 45 10.59 -14.66 -2.17
CA GLU A 45 11.23 -13.43 -2.66
C GLU A 45 10.18 -12.35 -2.98
N VAL A 46 9.10 -12.75 -3.67
CA VAL A 46 7.98 -11.84 -3.98
C VAL A 46 7.29 -11.38 -2.70
N GLY A 47 7.09 -12.28 -1.74
CA GLY A 47 6.49 -11.97 -0.44
C GLY A 47 7.34 -10.99 0.38
N ALA A 48 8.66 -11.20 0.46
CA ALA A 48 9.58 -10.31 1.15
C ALA A 48 9.62 -8.91 0.51
N TRP A 49 9.63 -8.84 -0.82
CA TRP A 49 9.54 -7.58 -1.56
C TRP A 49 8.21 -6.86 -1.30
N LEU A 50 7.08 -7.57 -1.39
CA LEU A 50 5.76 -7.01 -1.10
C LEU A 50 5.68 -6.46 0.33
N ARG A 51 6.24 -7.17 1.32
CA ARG A 51 6.29 -6.70 2.71
C ARG A 51 6.97 -5.34 2.82
N LYS A 52 8.14 -5.16 2.18
CA LYS A 52 8.87 -3.88 2.18
C LYS A 52 8.05 -2.77 1.52
N VAL A 53 7.44 -3.05 0.36
CA VAL A 53 6.61 -2.07 -0.37
C VAL A 53 5.38 -1.64 0.43
N VAL A 54 4.67 -2.58 1.03
CA VAL A 54 3.46 -2.31 1.83
C VAL A 54 3.83 -1.54 3.10
N LEU A 55 4.91 -1.93 3.77
CA LEU A 55 5.40 -1.23 4.96
C LEU A 55 5.77 0.22 4.65
N GLY A 56 6.52 0.46 3.57
CA GLY A 56 6.86 1.83 3.15
C GLY A 56 5.63 2.66 2.78
N TYR A 57 4.63 2.04 2.13
CA TYR A 57 3.35 2.71 1.86
C TYR A 57 2.63 3.08 3.16
N PHE A 58 2.59 2.18 4.15
CA PHE A 58 1.99 2.47 5.45
C PHE A 58 2.73 3.57 6.19
N GLN A 59 4.05 3.53 6.27
CA GLN A 59 4.83 4.57 6.94
C GLN A 59 4.58 5.97 6.36
N TYR A 60 4.37 6.08 5.05
CA TYR A 60 4.06 7.35 4.39
C TYR A 60 2.60 7.78 4.59
N HIS A 61 1.66 6.83 4.66
CA HIS A 61 0.22 7.11 4.68
C HIS A 61 -0.48 6.86 6.03
N ALA A 62 0.24 6.43 7.07
CA ALA A 62 -0.29 6.14 8.41
C ALA A 62 -0.50 7.42 9.22
N VAL A 63 -1.37 8.28 8.70
CA VAL A 63 -1.93 9.44 9.39
C VAL A 63 -3.24 9.07 10.09
N PRO A 64 -3.58 9.71 11.23
CA PRO A 64 -4.87 9.54 11.89
C PRO A 64 -6.04 9.76 10.90
N GLY A 65 -7.06 8.88 10.96
CA GLY A 65 -8.20 8.91 10.03
C GLY A 65 -8.01 8.16 8.71
N ASN A 66 -6.82 7.60 8.43
CA ASN A 66 -6.54 6.91 7.16
C ASN A 66 -6.57 5.37 7.22
N SER A 67 -6.94 4.77 8.36
CA SER A 67 -6.91 3.32 8.59
C SER A 67 -7.73 2.52 7.58
N THR A 68 -8.90 3.04 7.18
CA THR A 68 -9.76 2.43 6.16
C THR A 68 -9.06 2.33 4.80
N GLN A 69 -8.37 3.39 4.36
CA GLN A 69 -7.66 3.35 3.09
C GLN A 69 -6.47 2.39 3.12
N LEU A 70 -5.73 2.34 4.24
CA LEU A 70 -4.63 1.37 4.40
C LEU A 70 -5.14 -0.08 4.34
N ARG A 71 -6.31 -0.35 4.94
CA ARG A 71 -6.96 -1.67 4.88
C ARG A 71 -7.41 -2.02 3.46
N ILE A 72 -8.00 -1.07 2.74
CA ILE A 72 -8.37 -1.24 1.32
C ILE A 72 -7.13 -1.53 0.47
N PHE A 73 -6.06 -0.76 0.65
CA PHE A 73 -4.79 -0.96 -0.05
C PHE A 73 -4.24 -2.37 0.18
N SER A 74 -4.16 -2.81 1.45
CA SER A 74 -3.71 -4.15 1.83
C SER A 74 -4.51 -5.24 1.14
N ARG A 75 -5.85 -5.13 1.17
CA ARG A 75 -6.76 -6.11 0.54
C ARG A 75 -6.56 -6.17 -0.97
N ARG A 76 -6.38 -5.02 -1.62
CA ARG A 76 -6.12 -4.94 -3.07
C ARG A 76 -4.77 -5.55 -3.44
N VAL A 77 -3.73 -5.34 -2.64
CA VAL A 77 -2.42 -5.98 -2.83
C VAL A 77 -2.53 -7.51 -2.70
N CYS A 78 -3.21 -8.01 -1.66
CA CYS A 78 -3.47 -9.44 -1.50
C CYS A 78 -4.20 -10.04 -2.71
N TRP A 79 -5.21 -9.33 -3.23
CA TRP A 79 -5.97 -9.76 -4.40
C TRP A 79 -5.10 -9.82 -5.67
N LEU A 80 -4.30 -8.78 -5.93
CA LEU A 80 -3.37 -8.76 -7.06
C LEU A 80 -2.37 -9.91 -7.01
N TRP A 81 -1.80 -10.17 -5.83
CA TRP A 81 -0.82 -11.25 -5.68
C TRP A 81 -1.46 -12.62 -5.82
N ARG A 82 -2.66 -12.83 -5.26
CA ARG A 82 -3.47 -14.04 -5.48
C ARG A 82 -3.66 -14.30 -6.97
N THR A 83 -4.07 -13.31 -7.76
CA THR A 83 -4.28 -13.50 -9.21
C THR A 83 -3.01 -13.98 -9.92
N VAL A 84 -1.83 -13.48 -9.52
CA VAL A 84 -0.56 -13.97 -10.08
C VAL A 84 -0.25 -15.41 -9.64
N LEU A 85 -0.47 -15.74 -8.37
CA LEU A 85 -0.22 -17.08 -7.85
C LEU A 85 -1.15 -18.14 -8.48
N VAL A 86 -2.44 -17.84 -8.60
CA VAL A 86 -3.44 -18.70 -9.25
C VAL A 86 -3.02 -18.97 -10.70
N ARG A 87 -2.72 -17.91 -11.46
CA ARG A 87 -2.26 -18.03 -12.86
C ARG A 87 -0.98 -18.85 -12.98
N ARG A 88 0.00 -18.64 -12.10
CA ARG A 88 1.27 -19.40 -12.11
C ARG A 88 1.04 -20.88 -11.83
N SER A 89 0.16 -21.20 -10.89
CA SER A 89 -0.11 -22.58 -10.49
C SER A 89 -0.94 -23.37 -11.50
N GLN A 90 -1.49 -22.71 -12.53
CA GLN A 90 -2.46 -23.27 -13.48
C GLN A 90 -3.71 -23.87 -12.83
N ARG A 91 -3.91 -23.67 -11.52
CA ARG A 91 -5.08 -24.15 -10.79
C ARG A 91 -6.15 -23.07 -10.83
N ALA A 92 -7.25 -23.34 -11.54
CA ALA A 92 -8.35 -22.40 -11.67
C ALA A 92 -8.98 -21.98 -10.33
N GLN A 93 -8.96 -22.87 -9.32
CA GLN A 93 -9.72 -22.73 -8.08
C GLN A 93 -8.86 -22.91 -6.82
N VAL A 94 -7.86 -22.04 -6.61
CA VAL A 94 -7.21 -21.96 -5.29
C VAL A 94 -8.06 -21.08 -4.37
N GLY A 95 -8.74 -21.72 -3.40
CA GLY A 95 -9.54 -21.05 -2.38
C GLY A 95 -8.73 -20.06 -1.53
N TRP A 96 -9.42 -19.09 -0.94
CA TRP A 96 -8.79 -18.12 -0.04
C TRP A 96 -8.16 -18.80 1.17
N ASP A 97 -8.75 -19.87 1.69
CA ASP A 97 -8.28 -20.57 2.90
C ASP A 97 -6.85 -21.11 2.75
N ARG A 98 -6.50 -21.56 1.53
CA ARG A 98 -5.15 -22.05 1.23
C ARG A 98 -4.13 -20.94 1.05
N LEU A 99 -4.55 -19.81 0.49
CA LEU A 99 -3.65 -18.68 0.19
C LEU A 99 -3.55 -17.69 1.35
N TYR A 100 -4.56 -17.59 2.20
CA TYR A 100 -4.63 -16.62 3.27
C TYR A 100 -3.47 -16.74 4.27
N PRO A 101 -3.04 -17.93 4.72
CA PRO A 101 -1.85 -18.08 5.58
C PRO A 101 -0.59 -17.53 4.92
N LEU A 102 -0.42 -17.79 3.62
CA LEU A 102 0.71 -17.27 2.85
C LEU A 102 0.65 -15.74 2.74
N LEU A 103 -0.50 -15.19 2.35
CA LEU A 103 -0.68 -13.74 2.17
C LEU A 103 -0.52 -13.00 3.49
N SER A 104 -1.14 -13.49 4.57
CA SER A 104 -1.09 -12.87 5.91
C SER A 104 0.29 -12.93 6.54
N ARG A 105 1.11 -13.94 6.21
CA ARG A 105 2.51 -14.02 6.61
C ARG A 105 3.35 -12.86 6.06
N TRP A 106 3.08 -12.41 4.84
CA TRP A 106 3.91 -11.42 4.14
C TRP A 106 3.34 -10.01 4.17
N ILE A 107 2.02 -9.86 4.11
CA ILE A 107 1.37 -8.56 4.04
C ILE A 107 1.07 -8.09 5.48
N PRO A 108 1.76 -7.05 5.98
CA PRO A 108 1.54 -6.58 7.34
C PRO A 108 0.14 -6.01 7.49
N ARG A 109 -0.43 -6.14 8.70
CA ARG A 109 -1.66 -5.42 9.06
C ARG A 109 -1.35 -3.93 9.22
N PRO A 110 -2.22 -3.03 8.77
CA PRO A 110 -2.02 -1.61 8.93
C PRO A 110 -2.01 -1.25 10.41
N ARG A 111 -0.92 -0.64 10.88
CA ARG A 111 -0.80 -0.04 12.20
C ARG A 111 -0.77 1.48 12.01
N VAL A 112 -1.63 2.20 12.72
CA VAL A 112 -1.58 3.67 12.74
C VAL A 112 -0.35 4.05 13.56
N LEU A 113 0.66 4.61 12.92
CA LEU A 113 2.01 4.73 13.49
C LEU A 113 2.42 6.17 13.83
N HIS A 114 1.62 7.18 13.47
CA HIS A 114 2.04 8.57 13.65
C HIS A 114 0.96 9.44 14.31
N PRO A 115 1.33 10.28 15.29
CA PRO A 115 0.54 11.44 15.67
C PRO A 115 0.41 12.43 14.50
N TYR A 116 -0.57 13.34 14.59
CA TYR A 116 -1.04 14.22 13.52
C TYR A 116 0.10 14.96 12.78
N PRO A 117 -0.01 15.20 11.46
CA PRO A 117 1.07 15.75 10.62
C PRO A 117 1.60 17.13 11.03
N MET A 118 0.91 17.88 11.89
CA MET A 118 1.41 19.15 12.45
C MET A 118 2.72 18.98 13.23
N ALA A 119 2.89 17.86 13.95
CA ALA A 119 4.13 17.59 14.69
C ALA A 119 5.32 17.29 13.77
N ARG A 120 5.09 16.81 12.54
CA ARG A 120 6.15 16.54 11.56
C ARG A 120 6.66 17.80 10.88
N PHE A 121 5.78 18.79 10.65
CA PHE A 121 6.18 20.07 10.06
C PHE A 121 6.95 20.95 11.06
N ALA A 122 6.58 20.93 12.34
CA ALA A 122 7.27 21.70 13.38
C ALA A 122 8.73 21.24 13.64
N VAL A 123 9.05 19.96 13.38
CA VAL A 123 10.40 19.41 13.59
C VAL A 123 11.37 19.75 12.44
N MET A 124 10.87 20.07 11.23
CA MET A 124 11.74 20.44 10.10
C MET A 124 11.91 21.95 9.91
N HIS A 125 11.15 22.76 10.65
CA HIS A 125 11.27 24.22 10.65
C HIS A 125 11.28 24.73 12.10
N PRO A 126 12.41 24.63 12.82
CA PRO A 126 12.60 25.43 14.02
C PRO A 126 12.60 26.92 13.62
N TRP A 127 11.93 27.75 14.42
CA TRP A 127 11.87 29.20 14.26
C TRP A 127 13.27 29.83 14.30
#